data_AF-A0A820NZB5-F1
#
_entry.id   AF-A0A820NZB5-F1
#
_cell.length_a   1.000
_cell.length_b   1.000
_cell.length_c   1.000
_cell.angle_alpha   90.00
_cell.angle_beta   90.00
_cell.angle_gamma   90.00
#
_symmetry.space_group_name_H-M   'P 1'
#
loop_
_entity.id
_entity.type
_entity.pdbx_description
1 polymer ?
#
loop_
_entity_poly.entity_id
_entity_poly.type
_entity_poly.pdbx_seq_one_letter_code
_entity_poly.pdbx_strand_id
1 'polypeptide(L)' 'MYCSNNNDDECLFANGYIFIRIGLPFIQAFGFEQLFAQYGVDLEFWAHEHSYERLWPVYNMT' A
#
# COMPACT_ATOMS: atom_id res chain seq x y z
N MET A 1 0.27 6.03 10.93
CA MET A 1 0.93 4.79 10.50
C MET A 1 1.78 4.30 11.65
N TYR A 2 1.86 2.98 11.82
CA TYR A 2 2.75 2.31 12.77
C TYR A 2 3.72 1.41 11.99
N CYS A 3 4.98 1.41 12.39
CA CYS A 3 6.07 0.65 11.77
C CYS A 3 6.92 0.03 12.87
N SER A 4 7.11 -1.29 12.85
CA SER A 4 7.92 -1.98 13.87
C SER A 4 9.43 -1.85 13.64
N ASN A 5 9.85 -1.46 12.44
CA ASN A 5 11.24 -1.21 12.07
C ASN A 5 11.32 -0.06 11.05
N ASN A 6 12.54 0.27 10.62
CA ASN A 6 12.80 1.28 9.59
C ASN A 6 13.00 0.61 8.22
N ASN A 7 12.21 -0.43 7.89
CA ASN A 7 12.25 -0.94 6.52
C ASN A 7 11.67 0.12 5.57
N ASP A 8 12.32 0.29 4.43
CA ASP A 8 12.11 1.43 3.53
C ASP A 8 10.90 1.26 2.61
N ASP A 9 10.28 0.07 2.52
CA ASP A 9 9.35 -0.17 1.42
C ASP A 9 7.97 0.49 1.64
N GLU A 10 7.23 0.14 2.71
CA GLU A 10 5.80 0.55 2.81
C GLU A 10 5.53 1.57 3.93
N CYS A 11 6.46 1.65 4.87
CA CYS A 11 6.31 2.41 6.10
C CYS A 11 6.88 3.84 6.05
N LEU A 12 7.73 4.13 5.05
CA LEU A 12 8.49 5.37 4.99
C LEU A 12 8.10 6.31 3.84
N PHE A 13 7.24 5.89 2.89
CA PHE A 13 7.12 6.65 1.65
C PHE A 13 5.70 7.04 1.24
N ALA A 14 5.43 8.34 1.39
CA ALA A 14 4.51 9.10 0.54
C ALA A 14 4.94 9.17 -0.95
N ASN A 15 6.08 8.56 -1.31
CA ASN A 15 6.67 8.56 -2.67
C ASN A 15 7.04 7.15 -3.17
N GLY A 16 6.63 6.10 -2.45
CA GLY A 16 7.04 4.72 -2.69
C GLY A 16 6.09 4.11 -3.68
N TYR A 17 6.63 3.35 -4.63
CA TYR A 17 5.85 2.65 -5.65
C TYR A 17 5.04 1.54 -5.00
N ILE A 18 3.94 1.90 -4.34
CA ILE A 18 3.00 0.92 -3.82
C ILE A 18 2.33 0.32 -5.06
N PHE A 19 2.84 -0.84 -5.50
CA PHE A 19 2.31 -1.58 -6.64
C PHE A 19 0.81 -1.82 -6.51
N ILE A 20 0.29 -1.87 -5.28
CA ILE A 20 -1.14 -2.01 -5.07
C ILE A 20 -1.94 -0.81 -5.54
N ARG A 21 -1.35 0.39 -5.55
CA ARG A 21 -2.03 1.62 -5.93
C ARG A 21 -2.13 1.77 -7.44
N ILE A 22 -0.97 1.86 -8.07
CA ILE A 22 -0.84 2.19 -9.50
C ILE A 22 -0.41 1.00 -10.35
N GLY A 23 -0.10 -0.15 -9.74
CA GLY A 23 0.41 -1.30 -10.47
C GLY A 23 1.88 -1.14 -10.86
N LEU A 24 2.26 -1.76 -11.98
CA LEU A 24 3.62 -1.70 -12.50
C LEU A 24 4.02 -0.24 -12.84
N PRO A 25 5.15 0.28 -12.30
CA PRO A 25 5.67 1.58 -12.69
C PRO A 25 5.93 1.55 -14.21
N PHE A 26 5.78 2.68 -14.90
CA PHE A 26 5.83 2.84 -16.36
C PHE A 26 4.53 2.55 -17.13
N ILE A 27 3.84 1.44 -16.88
CA ILE A 27 2.59 1.14 -17.62
C ILE A 27 1.32 1.46 -16.82
N GLN A 28 1.44 1.68 -15.51
CA GLN A 28 0.32 1.96 -14.60
C GLN A 28 -0.83 0.94 -14.76
N ALA A 29 -0.46 -0.34 -14.83
CA ALA A 29 -1.37 -1.44 -15.04
C ALA A 29 -1.26 -2.44 -13.89
N PHE A 30 -2.38 -3.11 -13.60
CA PHE A 30 -2.50 -4.11 -12.52
C PHE A 30 -2.45 -3.54 -11.10
N GLY A 31 -2.86 -2.28 -10.90
CA GLY A 31 -3.15 -1.75 -9.56
C GLY A 31 -4.50 -2.27 -9.04
N PHE A 32 -4.59 -2.48 -7.72
CA PHE A 32 -5.78 -2.99 -7.05
C PHE A 32 -6.50 -1.97 -6.14
N GLU A 33 -5.86 -0.85 -5.78
CA GLU A 33 -6.42 0.17 -4.86
C GLU A 33 -7.80 0.67 -5.35
N GLN A 34 -7.93 0.98 -6.64
CA GLN A 34 -9.21 1.43 -7.22
C GLN A 34 -10.28 0.32 -7.14
N LEU A 35 -9.91 -0.93 -7.38
CA LEU A 35 -10.81 -2.08 -7.29
C LEU A 35 -11.28 -2.28 -5.84
N PHE A 36 -10.37 -2.22 -4.88
CA PHE A 36 -10.69 -2.38 -3.47
C PHE A 36 -11.59 -1.25 -2.94
N ALA A 37 -11.32 -0.01 -3.34
CA ALA A 37 -12.19 1.12 -3.02
C ALA A 37 -13.58 0.97 -3.63
N GLN A 38 -13.68 0.50 -4.89
CA GLN A 38 -14.98 0.28 -5.55
C GLN A 38 -15.85 -0.73 -4.79
N TYR A 39 -15.24 -1.78 -4.22
CA TYR A 39 -15.95 -2.82 -3.47
C TYR A 39 -16.01 -2.59 -1.96
N GLY A 40 -15.50 -1.46 -1.47
CA GLY A 40 -15.55 -1.10 -0.04
C GLY A 40 -14.75 -2.05 0.85
N VAL A 41 -13.55 -2.46 0.43
CA VAL A 41 -12.67 -3.28 1.26
C VAL A 41 -12.27 -2.50 2.52
N ASP A 42 -12.58 -3.05 3.70
CA ASP A 42 -12.30 -2.39 4.97
C ASP A 42 -10.84 -2.56 5.45
N LEU A 43 -10.25 -3.74 5.20
CA LEU A 43 -8.92 -4.12 5.67
C LEU A 43 -8.21 -5.02 4.65
N GLU A 44 -6.90 -4.81 4.54
CA GLU A 44 -6.00 -5.64 3.75
C GLU A 44 -4.89 -6.18 4.64
N PHE A 45 -4.52 -7.45 4.46
CA PHE A 45 -3.43 -8.09 5.19
C PHE A 45 -2.38 -8.59 4.19
N TRP A 46 -1.14 -8.16 4.40
CA TRP A 46 0.00 -8.47 3.55
C TRP A 46 1.08 -9.24 4.32
N ALA A 47 1.95 -9.92 3.57
CA ALA A 47 3.11 -10.64 4.08
C ALA A 47 4.34 -10.25 3.22
N HIS A 48 5.30 -11.16 2.99
CA HIS A 48 6.60 -10.91 2.36
C HIS A 48 7.61 -10.31 3.33
N GLU A 49 7.27 -9.16 3.92
CA GLU A 49 8.16 -8.46 4.85
C GLU A 49 8.17 -9.09 6.24
N HIS A 50 9.37 -9.20 6.83
CA HIS A 50 9.56 -9.66 8.21
C HIS A 50 9.46 -8.48 9.20
N SER A 51 8.44 -7.65 9.02
CA SER A 51 8.10 -6.48 9.83
C SER A 51 6.59 -6.45 10.10
N TYR A 52 6.16 -5.63 11.06
CA TYR A 52 4.76 -5.32 11.27
C TYR A 52 4.50 -3.85 10.97
N GLU A 53 3.57 -3.62 10.04
CA GLU A 53 3.24 -2.30 9.53
C GLU A 53 1.72 -2.12 9.52
N ARG A 54 1.25 -0.94 9.92
CA ARG A 54 -0.18 -0.59 9.93
C ARG A 54 -0.39 0.84 9.46
N LEU A 55 -1.08 0.98 8.34
CA LEU A 55 -1.48 2.27 7.80
C LEU A 55 -2.72 2.82 8.51
N TRP A 56 -2.92 4.14 8.41
CA TRP A 56 -4.26 4.70 8.59
C TRP A 56 -5.13 4.28 7.40
N PRO A 57 -6.47 4.36 7.50
CA PRO A 57 -7.32 4.30 6.31
C PRO A 57 -6.76 5.27 5.26
N VAL A 58 -6.48 4.77 4.07
CA VAL A 58 -5.82 5.53 3.01
C VAL A 58 -6.40 5.13 1.67
N TYR A 59 -6.63 6.14 0.83
CA TYR A 59 -6.95 5.95 -0.57
C TYR A 59 -6.30 7.08 -1.35
N ASN A 60 -5.56 6.75 -2.40
CA ASN A 60 -4.88 7.73 -3.23
C ASN A 60 -3.96 8.70 -2.45
N MET A 61 -3.25 8.20 -1.43
CA MET A 61 -2.38 8.98 -0.53
C MET A 61 -3.12 10.07 0.28
N THR A 62 -4.43 9.93 0.47
CA THR A 62 -5.27 10.77 1.34
C THR A 62 -6.01 9.90 2.35
#